data_AF-A0A060RME1-F1
#
_entry.id   AF-A0A060RME1-F1
#
_cell.length_a   1.000
_cell.length_b   1.000
_cell.length_c   1.000
_cell.angle_alpha   90.00
_cell.angle_beta   90.00
_cell.angle_gamma   90.00
#
_symmetry.space_group_name_H-M   'P 1'
#
loop_
_entity.id
_entity.type
_entity.pdbx_description
1 polymer ?
#
loop_
_entity_poly.entity_id
_entity_poly.type
_entity_poly.pdbx_seq_one_letter_code
_entity_poly.pdbx_strand_id
1 'polypeptide(L)'
;MKVHYTKILLLAPALNILLTSLSNAHNKNKLYIAPHHTSTTKSRVLSKCDIRSSIYDNDTDIKSVKEIFDRQTSQRFEEYEELMKEKRRKSKEQRNKNIQEIIDKDKMEKSLGEKIEKGCLRCGCGLGGVAASVGIFGTIAVKELAKSATAAAVASAQEAAMTAGEAARVLAGKNAVIAGIIKQFRVSTLGVQELETLFTANNYNNVKNIANAINNQYSVSSCPFNSARTREPFCSWVMEKFSSRVNGASAYKSIETTVGTIVSDAEPVAAAAAKKATDEVIQRSTAVVQAKYASCQTAIIASVVAILIIVLVMIIIYLVLRYRRKKKMNFWL
;
A
#
# COMPACT_ATOMS: atom_id res chain seq x y z
N MET A 1 54.09 13.67 -26.57
CA MET A 1 53.37 14.42 -25.51
C MET A 1 52.49 15.58 -26.03
N LYS A 2 52.01 15.55 -27.29
CA LYS A 2 51.16 16.61 -27.88
C LYS A 2 49.70 16.18 -28.16
N VAL A 3 49.35 14.90 -28.03
CA VAL A 3 48.04 14.35 -28.44
C VAL A 3 47.05 14.19 -27.26
N HIS A 4 47.54 14.14 -26.02
CA HIS A 4 46.68 14.02 -24.83
C HIS A 4 46.16 15.36 -24.29
N TYR A 5 46.79 16.47 -24.67
CA TYR A 5 46.39 17.80 -24.21
C TYR A 5 45.10 18.26 -24.91
N THR A 6 44.93 17.92 -26.19
CA THR A 6 43.70 18.22 -26.96
C THR A 6 42.51 17.38 -26.49
N LYS A 7 42.70 16.12 -26.07
CA LYS A 7 41.62 15.29 -25.48
C LYS A 7 41.15 15.79 -24.10
N ILE A 8 42.04 16.35 -23.28
CA ILE A 8 41.68 16.92 -21.97
C ILE A 8 41.01 18.29 -22.15
N LEU A 9 41.45 19.09 -23.13
CA LEU A 9 40.84 20.39 -23.45
C LEU A 9 39.42 20.24 -24.02
N LEU A 10 39.13 19.15 -24.75
CA LEU A 10 37.80 18.86 -25.29
C LEU A 10 36.79 18.39 -24.22
N LEU A 11 37.24 17.89 -23.07
CA LEU A 11 36.34 17.51 -21.96
C LEU A 11 35.92 18.70 -21.09
N ALA A 12 36.73 19.76 -21.02
CA ALA A 12 36.42 20.96 -20.25
C ALA A 12 35.13 21.69 -20.69
N PRO A 13 34.84 21.91 -21.99
CA PRO A 13 33.59 22.52 -22.40
C PRO A 13 32.38 21.60 -22.18
N ALA A 14 32.54 20.27 -22.34
CA ALA A 14 31.46 19.31 -22.07
C ALA A 14 31.07 19.28 -20.58
N LEU A 15 32.04 19.40 -19.67
CA LEU A 15 31.81 19.51 -18.23
C LEU A 15 31.21 20.87 -17.83
N ASN A 16 31.59 21.97 -18.46
CA ASN A 16 30.99 23.28 -18.22
C ASN A 16 29.52 23.35 -18.69
N ILE A 17 29.17 22.70 -19.80
CA ILE A 17 27.79 22.61 -20.30
C ILE A 17 26.93 21.75 -19.37
N LEU A 18 27.49 20.68 -18.79
CA LEU A 18 26.79 19.86 -17.77
C LEU A 18 26.60 20.62 -16.45
N LEU A 19 27.58 21.43 -16.05
CA LEU A 19 27.50 22.28 -14.86
C LEU A 19 26.45 23.40 -15.01
N THR A 20 26.32 23.98 -16.22
CA THR A 20 25.29 25.00 -16.50
C THR A 20 23.88 24.39 -16.62
N SER A 21 23.77 23.14 -17.08
CA SER A 21 22.51 22.39 -17.08
C SER A 21 22.05 22.02 -15.65
N LEU A 22 22.98 21.60 -14.78
CA LEU A 22 22.71 21.36 -13.36
C LEU A 22 22.38 22.64 -12.58
N SER A 23 22.97 23.80 -12.93
CA SER A 23 22.60 25.07 -12.29
C SER A 23 21.21 25.58 -12.69
N ASN A 24 20.70 25.23 -13.87
CA ASN A 24 19.33 25.58 -14.28
C ASN A 24 18.25 24.72 -13.61
N ALA A 25 18.59 23.55 -13.08
CA ALA A 25 17.70 22.76 -12.22
C ALA A 25 17.64 23.28 -10.76
N HIS A 26 18.54 24.21 -10.40
CA HIS A 26 18.65 24.81 -9.07
C HIS A 26 18.55 26.34 -9.08
N ASN A 27 17.87 26.92 -10.07
CA ASN A 27 17.42 28.30 -9.95
C ASN A 27 16.25 28.38 -8.95
N LYS A 28 16.60 28.65 -7.69
CA LYS A 28 15.66 29.19 -6.70
C LYS A 28 15.37 30.64 -7.05
N ASN A 29 14.51 30.87 -8.04
CA ASN A 29 13.83 32.15 -8.20
C ASN A 29 12.93 32.33 -6.96
N LYS A 30 13.49 32.98 -5.93
CA LYS A 30 12.76 33.46 -4.78
C LYS A 30 11.87 34.60 -5.29
N LEU A 31 10.60 34.30 -5.56
CA LEU A 31 9.59 35.33 -5.74
C LEU A 31 9.52 36.08 -4.40
N TYR A 32 10.13 37.26 -4.34
CA TYR A 32 9.85 38.21 -3.26
C TYR A 32 8.38 38.60 -3.42
N ILE A 33 7.52 37.93 -2.66
CA ILE A 33 6.13 38.36 -2.48
C ILE A 33 6.22 39.67 -1.72
N ALA A 34 6.05 40.77 -2.45
CA ALA A 34 5.90 42.11 -1.91
C ALA A 34 4.77 42.10 -0.86
N PRO A 35 4.97 42.73 0.30
CA PRO A 35 3.92 42.87 1.30
C PRO A 35 2.92 43.93 0.83
N HIS A 36 1.95 43.53 0.00
CA HIS A 36 0.75 44.32 -0.20
C HIS A 36 -0.19 44.09 0.98
N HIS A 37 0.10 44.79 2.08
CA HIS A 37 -0.94 45.21 3.00
C HIS A 37 -1.83 46.22 2.27
N THR A 38 -2.94 45.72 1.75
CA THR A 38 -4.16 46.52 1.69
C THR A 38 -5.27 45.59 2.10
N SER A 39 -5.51 45.53 3.41
CA SER A 39 -6.76 45.01 3.92
C SER A 39 -7.86 45.93 3.42
N THR A 40 -8.38 45.69 2.22
CA THR A 40 -9.79 45.97 2.00
C THR A 40 -10.51 44.89 2.79
N THR A 41 -10.68 45.15 4.08
CA THR A 41 -11.78 44.60 4.84
C THR A 41 -13.02 45.12 4.14
N LYS A 42 -13.40 44.50 3.01
CA LYS A 42 -14.78 44.51 2.56
C LYS A 42 -15.47 43.69 3.62
N SER A 43 -15.74 44.37 4.73
CA SER A 43 -16.57 43.87 5.77
C SER A 43 -17.81 43.42 5.02
N ARG A 44 -18.01 42.11 4.95
CA ARG A 44 -19.34 41.55 4.80
C ARG A 44 -20.04 41.89 6.12
N VAL A 45 -20.19 43.18 6.44
CA VAL A 45 -21.30 43.62 7.25
C VAL A 45 -22.46 43.16 6.38
N LEU A 46 -23.07 42.06 6.80
CA LEU A 46 -24.45 41.79 6.44
C LEU A 46 -25.15 43.09 6.81
N SER A 47 -25.40 43.93 5.79
CA SER A 47 -26.27 45.09 5.94
C SER A 47 -27.50 44.52 6.59
N LYS A 48 -27.72 44.88 7.85
CA LYS A 48 -28.90 44.50 8.61
C LYS A 48 -30.02 45.27 7.92
N CYS A 49 -30.51 44.74 6.81
CA CYS A 49 -31.75 45.19 6.24
C CYS A 49 -32.75 44.97 7.36
N ASP A 50 -33.38 46.05 7.82
CA ASP A 50 -34.50 45.96 8.74
C ASP A 50 -35.52 45.03 8.08
N ILE A 51 -35.61 43.80 8.61
CA ILE A 51 -36.61 42.84 8.22
C ILE A 51 -37.90 43.48 8.68
N ARG A 52 -38.57 44.20 7.78
CA ARG A 52 -39.95 44.63 7.97
C ARG A 52 -40.71 43.36 8.33
N SER A 53 -41.11 43.23 9.61
CA SER A 53 -41.90 42.09 10.06
C SER A 53 -43.08 41.99 9.12
N SER A 54 -43.15 40.91 8.35
CA SER A 54 -44.25 40.75 7.44
C SER A 54 -45.52 40.69 8.30
N ILE A 55 -46.59 41.37 7.87
CA ILE A 55 -47.84 41.50 8.64
C ILE A 55 -48.57 40.13 8.78
N TYR A 56 -47.90 39.06 8.36
CA TYR A 56 -48.41 37.71 8.17
C TYR A 56 -47.94 36.71 9.24
N ASP A 57 -47.18 37.15 10.27
CA ASP A 57 -46.72 36.27 11.35
C ASP A 57 -47.86 35.61 12.16
N ASN A 58 -49.09 36.14 12.09
CA ASN A 58 -50.27 35.62 12.77
C ASN A 58 -51.29 34.95 11.82
N ASP A 59 -50.97 34.79 10.54
CA ASP A 59 -51.83 34.05 9.61
C ASP A 59 -51.73 32.54 9.91
N THR A 60 -52.88 31.89 10.05
CA THR A 60 -52.97 30.47 10.45
C THR A 60 -52.30 29.58 9.40
N ASP A 61 -52.42 29.93 8.13
CA ASP A 61 -51.83 29.16 7.04
C ASP A 61 -50.30 29.30 7.03
N ILE A 62 -49.80 30.51 7.26
CA ILE A 62 -48.35 30.80 7.30
C ILE A 62 -47.70 30.18 8.55
N LYS A 63 -48.41 30.14 9.67
CA LYS A 63 -47.95 29.43 10.87
C LYS A 63 -47.80 27.94 10.63
N SER A 64 -48.74 27.31 9.91
CA SER A 64 -48.66 25.88 9.57
C SER A 64 -47.49 25.56 8.64
N VAL A 65 -47.24 26.42 7.63
CA VAL A 65 -46.10 26.27 6.71
C VAL A 65 -44.78 26.45 7.44
N LYS A 66 -44.70 27.42 8.37
CA LYS A 66 -43.52 27.65 9.20
C LYS A 66 -43.22 26.46 10.09
N GLU A 67 -44.22 25.91 10.80
CA GLU A 67 -44.03 24.72 11.64
C GLU A 67 -43.61 23.49 10.82
N ILE A 68 -44.15 23.30 9.61
CA ILE A 68 -43.73 22.22 8.70
C ILE A 68 -42.28 22.42 8.26
N PHE A 69 -41.91 23.65 7.87
CA PHE A 69 -40.56 23.98 7.46
C PHE A 69 -39.57 23.79 8.61
N ASP A 70 -39.89 24.25 9.81
CA ASP A 70 -39.07 24.10 11.00
C ASP A 70 -38.90 22.61 11.35
N ARG A 71 -39.97 21.82 11.29
CA ARG A 71 -39.91 20.37 11.53
C ARG A 71 -39.05 19.64 10.50
N GLN A 72 -39.23 19.94 9.21
CA GLN A 72 -38.43 19.34 8.13
C GLN A 72 -36.96 19.76 8.21
N THR A 73 -36.72 21.02 8.56
CA THR A 73 -35.38 21.58 8.72
C THR A 73 -34.68 20.95 9.92
N SER A 74 -35.37 20.77 11.05
CA SER A 74 -34.85 20.11 12.24
C SER A 74 -34.48 18.64 11.96
N GLN A 75 -35.32 17.90 11.23
CA GLN A 75 -35.01 16.52 10.81
C GLN A 75 -33.76 16.45 9.91
N ARG A 76 -33.64 17.36 8.94
CA ARG A 76 -32.45 17.43 8.07
C ARG A 76 -31.19 17.78 8.85
N PHE A 77 -31.29 18.63 9.87
CA PHE A 77 -30.17 18.96 10.74
C PHE A 77 -29.72 17.75 11.56
N GLU A 78 -30.65 16.99 12.14
CA GLU A 78 -30.34 15.74 12.86
C GLU A 78 -29.69 14.70 11.94
N GLU A 79 -30.24 14.48 10.74
CA GLU A 79 -29.66 13.56 9.74
C GLU A 79 -28.25 14.00 9.32
N TYR A 80 -28.06 15.30 9.07
CA TYR A 80 -26.75 15.85 8.74
C TYR A 80 -25.75 15.72 9.89
N GLU A 81 -26.16 15.93 11.14
CA GLU A 81 -25.32 15.72 12.31
C GLU A 81 -24.86 14.26 12.44
N GLU A 82 -25.76 13.30 12.26
CA GLU A 82 -25.43 11.87 12.32
C GLU A 82 -24.45 11.47 11.20
N LEU A 83 -24.68 11.94 9.96
CA LEU A 83 -23.74 11.75 8.86
C LEU A 83 -22.38 12.38 9.13
N MET A 84 -22.36 13.55 9.77
CA MET A 84 -21.11 14.23 10.15
C MET A 84 -20.38 13.49 11.26
N LYS A 85 -21.09 12.94 12.26
CA LYS A 85 -20.51 12.07 13.30
C LYS A 85 -19.92 10.80 12.68
N GLU A 86 -20.63 10.15 11.76
CA GLU A 86 -20.15 8.95 11.07
C GLU A 86 -18.89 9.23 10.23
N LYS A 87 -18.89 10.31 9.43
CA LYS A 87 -17.71 10.73 8.65
C LYS A 87 -16.52 11.03 9.57
N ARG A 88 -16.73 11.75 10.68
CA ARG A 88 -15.68 12.00 11.69
C ARG A 88 -15.15 10.71 12.29
N ARG A 89 -16.01 9.74 12.59
CA ARG A 89 -15.61 8.41 13.11
C ARG A 89 -14.73 7.68 12.11
N LYS A 90 -15.17 7.57 10.84
CA LYS A 90 -14.41 6.93 9.75
C LYS A 90 -13.04 7.59 9.54
N SER A 91 -12.97 8.92 9.52
CA SER A 91 -11.68 9.62 9.39
C SER A 91 -10.77 9.44 10.61
N LYS A 92 -11.33 9.34 11.83
CA LYS A 92 -10.54 9.06 13.06
C LYS A 92 -9.98 7.64 13.03
N GLU A 93 -10.77 6.66 12.62
CA GLU A 93 -10.35 5.27 12.47
C GLU A 93 -9.26 5.11 11.40
N GLN A 94 -9.42 5.76 10.25
CA GLN A 94 -8.39 5.77 9.20
C GLN A 94 -7.09 6.42 9.68
N ARG A 95 -7.17 7.55 10.41
CA ARG A 95 -5.98 8.19 11.01
C ARG A 95 -5.30 7.29 12.02
N ASN A 96 -6.05 6.65 12.91
CA ASN A 96 -5.49 5.72 13.90
C ASN A 96 -4.81 4.53 13.21
N LYS A 97 -5.41 3.98 12.15
CA LYS A 97 -4.81 2.91 11.35
C LYS A 97 -3.50 3.36 10.69
N ASN A 98 -3.48 4.53 10.08
CA ASN A 98 -2.26 5.09 9.47
C ASN A 98 -1.18 5.37 10.53
N ILE A 99 -1.56 5.87 11.72
CA ILE A 99 -0.62 6.10 12.83
C ILE A 99 -0.04 4.77 13.32
N GLN A 100 -0.87 3.74 13.47
CA GLN A 100 -0.41 2.40 13.87
C GLN A 100 0.57 1.83 12.84
N GLU A 101 0.26 1.96 11.54
CA GLU A 101 1.16 1.55 10.47
C GLU A 101 2.50 2.29 10.50
N ILE A 102 2.49 3.60 10.80
CA ILE A 102 3.73 4.39 10.96
C ILE A 102 4.53 3.93 12.18
N ILE A 103 3.88 3.68 13.32
CA ILE A 103 4.54 3.19 14.55
C ILE A 103 5.15 1.80 14.31
N ASP A 104 4.40 0.89 13.70
CA ASP A 104 4.88 -0.45 13.40
C ASP A 104 6.05 -0.40 12.40
N LYS A 105 5.98 0.50 11.41
CA LYS A 105 7.07 0.76 10.47
C LYS A 105 8.32 1.31 11.18
N ASP A 106 8.17 2.31 12.04
CA ASP A 106 9.28 2.90 12.80
C ASP A 106 9.94 1.88 13.73
N LYS A 107 9.14 1.05 14.42
CA LYS A 107 9.63 -0.03 15.28
C LYS A 107 10.41 -1.08 14.48
N MET A 108 9.92 -1.46 13.30
CA MET A 108 10.63 -2.38 12.41
C MET A 108 11.93 -1.76 11.91
N GLU A 109 11.91 -0.52 11.43
CA GLU A 109 13.11 0.20 10.99
C GLU A 109 14.16 0.35 12.10
N LYS A 110 13.73 0.67 13.32
CA LYS A 110 14.61 0.77 14.50
C LYS A 110 15.20 -0.58 14.89
N SER A 111 14.40 -1.64 14.90
CA SER A 111 14.87 -3.00 15.20
C SER A 111 15.85 -3.54 14.14
N LEU A 112 15.64 -3.18 12.86
CA LEU A 112 16.56 -3.49 11.77
C LEU A 112 17.84 -2.67 11.90
N GLY A 113 17.74 -1.38 12.22
CA GLY A 113 18.88 -0.50 12.48
C GLY A 113 19.77 -1.04 13.59
N GLU A 114 19.22 -1.36 14.76
CA GLU A 114 19.97 -1.89 15.91
C GLU A 114 20.63 -3.25 15.61
N LYS A 115 19.97 -4.11 14.83
CA LYS A 115 20.53 -5.41 14.42
C LYS A 115 21.65 -5.26 13.38
N ILE A 116 21.49 -4.34 12.43
CA ILE A 116 22.52 -4.02 11.44
C ILE A 116 23.73 -3.38 12.14
N GLU A 117 23.52 -2.49 13.10
CA GLU A 117 24.59 -1.86 13.88
C GLU A 117 25.34 -2.91 14.71
N LYS A 118 24.64 -3.81 15.42
CA LYS A 118 25.26 -4.94 16.12
C LYS A 118 26.00 -5.88 15.17
N GLY A 119 25.45 -6.17 13.98
CA GLY A 119 26.12 -6.96 12.95
C GLY A 119 27.38 -6.30 12.39
N CYS A 120 27.32 -4.98 12.16
CA CYS A 120 28.44 -4.18 11.65
C CYS A 120 29.55 -4.02 12.70
N LEU A 121 29.22 -3.88 13.99
CA LEU A 121 30.19 -3.89 15.10
C LEU A 121 30.87 -5.26 15.26
N ARG A 122 30.11 -6.36 15.15
CA ARG A 122 30.67 -7.72 15.22
C ARG A 122 31.59 -8.06 14.04
N CYS A 123 31.34 -7.46 12.87
CA CYS A 123 32.12 -7.69 11.65
C CYS A 123 33.30 -6.70 11.53
N GLY A 124 33.17 -5.48 12.05
CA GLY A 124 34.25 -4.48 12.10
C GLY A 124 35.36 -4.83 13.09
N CYS A 125 35.05 -5.50 14.21
CA CYS A 125 36.07 -6.00 15.15
C CYS A 125 36.83 -7.25 14.67
N GLY A 126 36.43 -7.85 13.54
CA GLY A 126 37.18 -8.94 12.89
C GLY A 126 38.25 -8.49 11.89
N LEU A 127 38.33 -7.18 11.59
CA LEU A 127 39.23 -6.60 10.60
C LEU A 127 40.17 -5.57 11.23
N GLY A 128 40.74 -5.91 12.39
CA GLY A 128 41.99 -5.31 12.87
C GLY A 128 43.15 -5.73 11.96
N GLY A 129 43.18 -5.22 10.72
CA GLY A 129 44.20 -5.62 9.76
C GLY A 129 44.03 -5.00 8.38
N VAL A 130 44.92 -4.05 8.10
CA VAL A 130 45.44 -3.69 6.77
C VAL A 130 44.63 -2.67 5.96
N ALA A 131 45.16 -1.45 5.99
CA ALA A 131 44.86 -0.30 5.13
C ALA A 131 45.15 -0.49 3.62
N ALA A 132 45.14 -1.73 3.09
CA ALA A 132 45.51 -2.02 1.69
C ALA A 132 44.38 -2.61 0.82
N SER A 133 43.19 -2.87 1.37
CA SER A 133 42.12 -3.61 0.67
C SER A 133 40.92 -2.76 0.22
N VAL A 134 41.00 -1.43 0.31
CA VAL A 134 39.85 -0.52 0.10
C VAL A 134 39.38 -0.41 -1.36
N GLY A 135 40.18 -0.85 -2.34
CA GLY A 135 39.83 -0.69 -3.77
C GLY A 135 39.03 -1.83 -4.41
N ILE A 136 39.21 -3.08 -3.96
CA ILE A 136 38.71 -4.29 -4.68
C ILE A 136 37.73 -5.11 -3.83
N PHE A 137 37.91 -5.11 -2.50
CA PHE A 137 37.02 -5.87 -1.61
C PHE A 137 35.75 -5.09 -1.21
N GLY A 138 35.72 -3.77 -1.41
CA GLY A 138 34.59 -2.92 -1.02
C GLY A 138 33.28 -3.30 -1.71
N THR A 139 33.28 -3.54 -3.04
CA THR A 139 32.06 -3.88 -3.78
C THR A 139 31.59 -5.32 -3.54
N ILE A 140 32.53 -6.26 -3.39
CA ILE A 140 32.25 -7.68 -3.13
C ILE A 140 31.67 -7.85 -1.72
N ALA A 141 32.30 -7.24 -0.71
CA ALA A 141 31.82 -7.29 0.67
C ALA A 141 30.46 -6.60 0.84
N VAL A 142 30.23 -5.48 0.14
CA VAL A 142 28.96 -4.75 0.18
C VAL A 142 27.82 -5.55 -0.48
N LYS A 143 28.11 -6.32 -1.53
CA LYS A 143 27.11 -7.20 -2.16
C LYS A 143 26.72 -8.39 -1.29
N GLU A 144 27.69 -9.02 -0.62
CA GLU A 144 27.41 -10.10 0.34
C GLU A 144 26.66 -9.59 1.59
N LEU A 145 26.98 -8.38 2.04
CA LEU A 145 26.25 -7.72 3.13
C LEU A 145 24.81 -7.39 2.73
N ALA A 146 24.59 -6.92 1.49
CA ALA A 146 23.24 -6.70 0.98
C ALA A 146 22.43 -8.01 0.96
N LYS A 147 23.05 -9.11 0.54
CA LYS A 147 22.42 -10.44 0.52
C LYS A 147 22.04 -10.92 1.92
N SER A 148 22.95 -10.81 2.90
CA SER A 148 22.65 -11.19 4.29
C SER A 148 21.59 -10.29 4.93
N ALA A 149 21.61 -8.99 4.66
CA ALA A 149 20.58 -8.05 5.11
C ALA A 149 19.20 -8.36 4.50
N THR A 150 19.14 -8.71 3.21
CA THR A 150 17.87 -9.14 2.58
C THR A 150 17.37 -10.44 3.20
N ALA A 151 18.23 -11.41 3.48
CA ALA A 151 17.83 -12.66 4.12
C ALA A 151 17.27 -12.42 5.54
N ALA A 152 17.91 -11.55 6.33
CA ALA A 152 17.43 -11.18 7.66
C ALA A 152 16.08 -10.44 7.62
N ALA A 153 15.87 -9.55 6.64
CA ALA A 153 14.62 -8.82 6.46
C ALA A 153 13.46 -9.74 6.01
N VAL A 154 13.74 -10.74 5.18
CA VAL A 154 12.75 -11.78 4.81
C VAL A 154 12.39 -12.61 6.03
N ALA A 155 13.38 -13.04 6.83
CA ALA A 155 13.13 -13.80 8.05
C ALA A 155 12.29 -13.02 9.07
N SER A 156 12.52 -11.71 9.23
CA SER A 156 11.71 -10.89 10.14
C SER A 156 10.31 -10.59 9.59
N ALA A 157 10.12 -10.63 8.27
CA ALA A 157 8.82 -10.41 7.65
C ALA A 157 7.97 -11.67 7.59
N GLN A 158 8.53 -12.85 7.86
CA GLN A 158 7.87 -14.14 7.66
C GLN A 158 6.61 -14.30 8.52
N GLU A 159 6.66 -13.88 9.79
CA GLU A 159 5.49 -13.94 10.68
C GLU A 159 4.35 -13.07 10.16
N ALA A 160 4.64 -11.79 9.85
CA ALA A 160 3.66 -10.87 9.28
C ALA A 160 3.14 -11.33 7.91
N ALA A 161 4.00 -11.93 7.09
CA ALA A 161 3.63 -12.50 5.80
C ALA A 161 2.66 -13.67 5.96
N MET A 162 2.91 -14.58 6.92
CA MET A 162 2.00 -15.68 7.22
C MET A 162 0.65 -15.18 7.73
N THR A 163 0.63 -14.18 8.61
CA THR A 163 -0.64 -13.61 9.11
C THR A 163 -1.44 -12.93 7.99
N ALA A 164 -0.77 -12.14 7.14
CA ALA A 164 -1.41 -11.49 6.00
C ALA A 164 -1.89 -12.51 4.95
N GLY A 165 -1.08 -13.54 4.69
CA GLY A 165 -1.40 -14.66 3.81
C GLY A 165 -2.63 -15.41 4.28
N GLU A 166 -2.70 -15.75 5.56
CA GLU A 166 -3.84 -16.47 6.14
C GLU A 166 -5.13 -15.63 6.11
N ALA A 167 -5.05 -14.35 6.46
CA ALA A 167 -6.20 -13.45 6.39
C ALA A 167 -6.74 -13.33 4.94
N ALA A 168 -5.85 -13.19 3.96
CA ALA A 168 -6.22 -13.13 2.55
C ALA A 168 -6.78 -14.47 2.04
N ARG A 169 -6.20 -15.60 2.46
CA ARG A 169 -6.65 -16.96 2.14
C ARG A 169 -8.10 -17.18 2.58
N VAL A 170 -8.39 -16.89 3.84
CA VAL A 170 -9.71 -17.06 4.45
C VAL A 170 -10.75 -16.19 3.76
N LEU A 171 -10.43 -14.91 3.53
CA LEU A 171 -11.35 -13.98 2.88
C LEU A 171 -11.67 -14.41 1.44
N ALA A 172 -10.65 -14.72 0.64
CA ALA A 172 -10.82 -15.13 -0.75
C ALA A 172 -11.53 -16.49 -0.85
N GLY A 173 -11.16 -17.45 0.01
CA GLY A 173 -11.78 -18.76 0.07
C GLY A 173 -13.26 -18.69 0.43
N LYS A 174 -13.62 -17.91 1.47
CA LYS A 174 -15.02 -17.68 1.85
C LYS A 174 -15.82 -17.10 0.68
N ASN A 175 -15.31 -16.05 0.04
CA ASN A 175 -16.00 -15.40 -1.08
C ASN A 175 -16.16 -16.32 -2.30
N ALA A 176 -15.15 -17.15 -2.60
CA ALA A 176 -15.20 -18.12 -3.69
C ALA A 176 -16.24 -19.22 -3.43
N VAL A 177 -16.32 -19.73 -2.20
CA VAL A 177 -17.34 -20.73 -1.81
C VAL A 177 -18.75 -20.14 -1.93
N ILE A 178 -18.96 -18.91 -1.44
CA ILE A 178 -20.24 -18.20 -1.56
C ILE A 178 -20.64 -18.03 -3.03
N ALA A 179 -19.72 -17.57 -3.87
CA ALA A 179 -19.97 -17.40 -5.30
C ALA A 179 -20.28 -18.74 -5.99
N GLY A 180 -19.59 -19.82 -5.60
CA GLY A 180 -19.86 -21.17 -6.07
C GLY A 180 -21.25 -21.67 -5.68
N ILE A 181 -21.68 -21.40 -4.45
CA ILE A 181 -23.03 -21.76 -3.96
C ILE A 181 -24.10 -21.04 -4.78
N ILE A 182 -23.97 -19.72 -4.93
CA ILE A 182 -24.91 -18.90 -5.74
C ILE A 182 -25.02 -19.45 -7.16
N LYS A 183 -23.88 -19.78 -7.78
CA LYS A 183 -23.83 -20.25 -9.16
C LYS A 183 -24.40 -21.66 -9.34
N GLN A 184 -23.98 -22.61 -8.50
CA GLN A 184 -24.35 -24.02 -8.65
C GLN A 184 -25.77 -24.29 -8.22
N PHE A 185 -26.19 -23.75 -7.07
CA PHE A 185 -27.54 -23.93 -6.53
C PHE A 185 -28.55 -22.91 -7.07
N ARG A 186 -28.08 -21.93 -7.86
CA ARG A 186 -28.88 -20.86 -8.48
C ARG A 186 -29.67 -20.01 -7.46
N VAL A 187 -29.22 -19.97 -6.21
CA VAL A 187 -29.89 -19.25 -5.11
C VAL A 187 -29.62 -17.76 -5.19
N SER A 188 -30.59 -16.96 -4.72
CA SER A 188 -30.47 -15.50 -4.66
C SER A 188 -29.43 -15.07 -3.61
N THR A 189 -28.78 -13.93 -3.84
CA THR A 189 -27.81 -13.34 -2.89
C THR A 189 -28.41 -13.11 -1.51
N LEU A 190 -29.69 -12.72 -1.44
CA LEU A 190 -30.43 -12.54 -0.17
C LEU A 190 -30.53 -13.82 0.65
N GLY A 191 -30.81 -14.96 0.02
CA GLY A 191 -30.88 -16.25 0.72
C GLY A 191 -29.50 -16.83 1.06
N VAL A 192 -28.43 -16.30 0.47
CA VAL A 192 -27.04 -16.66 0.83
C VAL A 192 -26.49 -15.74 1.91
N GLN A 193 -26.99 -14.51 2.04
CA GLN A 193 -26.62 -13.58 3.11
C GLN A 193 -26.91 -14.15 4.51
N GLU A 194 -27.99 -14.92 4.65
CA GLU A 194 -28.28 -15.67 5.89
C GLU A 194 -27.22 -16.77 6.14
N LEU A 195 -26.74 -17.45 5.09
CA LEU A 195 -25.66 -18.42 5.16
C LEU A 195 -24.28 -17.77 5.41
N GLU A 196 -24.06 -16.52 5.00
CA GLU A 196 -22.79 -15.81 5.22
C GLU A 196 -22.44 -15.66 6.70
N THR A 197 -23.47 -15.56 7.56
CA THR A 197 -23.32 -15.52 9.02
C THR A 197 -22.83 -16.84 9.59
N LEU A 198 -23.15 -17.96 8.92
CA LEU A 198 -22.72 -19.29 9.31
C LEU A 198 -21.30 -19.60 8.82
N PHE A 199 -20.81 -18.91 7.78
CA PHE A 199 -19.45 -19.06 7.27
C PHE A 199 -18.45 -18.22 8.06
N THR A 200 -17.78 -18.85 9.02
CA THR A 200 -16.65 -18.34 9.78
C THR A 200 -15.32 -18.75 9.13
N ALA A 201 -14.22 -18.17 9.63
CA ALA A 201 -12.86 -18.49 9.18
C ALA A 201 -12.50 -19.99 9.29
N ASN A 202 -13.13 -20.72 10.21
CA ASN A 202 -12.79 -22.11 10.50
C ASN A 202 -13.71 -23.14 9.84
N ASN A 203 -14.81 -22.71 9.21
CA ASN A 203 -15.83 -23.65 8.72
C ASN A 203 -16.23 -23.44 7.25
N TYR A 204 -15.74 -22.38 6.59
CA TYR A 204 -16.06 -22.09 5.19
C TYR A 204 -15.53 -23.14 4.20
N ASN A 205 -14.65 -24.04 4.64
CA ASN A 205 -14.14 -25.17 3.87
C ASN A 205 -14.71 -26.53 4.35
N ASN A 206 -15.57 -26.54 5.37
CA ASN A 206 -16.15 -27.77 5.90
C ASN A 206 -17.39 -28.14 5.09
N VAL A 207 -17.20 -29.07 4.15
CA VAL A 207 -18.23 -29.56 3.23
C VAL A 207 -19.51 -29.99 3.96
N LYS A 208 -19.40 -30.71 5.08
CA LYS A 208 -20.56 -31.21 5.83
C LYS A 208 -21.35 -30.07 6.47
N ASN A 209 -20.65 -29.09 7.05
CA ASN A 209 -21.31 -27.95 7.68
C ASN A 209 -22.03 -27.08 6.66
N ILE A 210 -21.39 -26.83 5.51
CA ILE A 210 -21.99 -26.07 4.41
C ILE A 210 -23.20 -26.83 3.84
N ALA A 211 -23.06 -28.14 3.59
CA ALA A 211 -24.15 -28.96 3.07
C ALA A 211 -25.34 -29.01 4.03
N ASN A 212 -25.09 -29.12 5.33
CA ASN A 212 -26.13 -29.09 6.36
C ASN A 212 -26.82 -27.71 6.43
N ALA A 213 -26.06 -26.62 6.38
CA ALA A 213 -26.61 -25.27 6.35
C ALA A 213 -27.52 -25.04 5.14
N ILE A 214 -27.08 -25.46 3.95
CA ILE A 214 -27.89 -25.39 2.71
C ILE A 214 -29.14 -26.26 2.84
N ASN A 215 -29.01 -27.49 3.37
CA ASN A 215 -30.12 -28.42 3.53
C ASN A 215 -31.17 -27.91 4.53
N ASN A 216 -30.76 -27.22 5.60
CA ASN A 216 -31.69 -26.63 6.58
C ASN A 216 -32.38 -25.39 6.02
N GLN A 217 -31.63 -24.53 5.32
CA GLN A 217 -32.17 -23.29 4.75
C GLN A 217 -33.15 -23.56 3.60
N TYR A 218 -32.78 -24.46 2.69
CA TYR A 218 -33.54 -24.77 1.49
C TYR A 218 -34.11 -26.18 1.55
N SER A 219 -34.75 -26.54 2.67
CA SER A 219 -35.23 -27.90 2.92
C SER A 219 -35.91 -28.50 1.68
N VAL A 220 -35.46 -29.68 1.27
CA VAL A 220 -35.94 -30.35 0.04
C VAL A 220 -37.42 -30.72 0.15
N SER A 221 -37.90 -30.94 1.38
CA SER A 221 -39.32 -31.09 1.72
C SER A 221 -40.17 -29.84 1.44
N SER A 222 -39.55 -28.66 1.38
CA SER A 222 -40.22 -27.40 1.05
C SER A 222 -40.41 -27.19 -0.46
N CYS A 223 -39.91 -28.09 -1.31
CA CYS A 223 -40.03 -28.00 -2.76
C CYS A 223 -41.29 -28.74 -3.27
N PRO A 224 -42.40 -28.05 -3.60
CA PRO A 224 -43.62 -28.70 -4.07
C PRO A 224 -43.42 -29.33 -5.45
N PHE A 225 -43.69 -30.64 -5.55
CA PHE A 225 -43.64 -31.39 -6.80
C PHE A 225 -44.71 -30.95 -7.83
N ASN A 226 -45.85 -30.38 -7.39
CA ASN A 226 -47.06 -30.25 -8.22
C ASN A 226 -47.69 -28.85 -8.33
N SER A 227 -46.97 -27.75 -8.08
CA SER A 227 -47.57 -26.40 -8.21
C SER A 227 -47.01 -25.61 -9.40
N ALA A 228 -47.90 -25.05 -10.21
CA ALA A 228 -47.63 -24.15 -11.34
C ALA A 228 -47.14 -22.73 -10.93
N ARG A 229 -46.60 -22.58 -9.71
CA ARG A 229 -45.90 -21.36 -9.29
C ARG A 229 -44.46 -21.40 -9.77
N THR A 230 -43.85 -20.23 -9.92
CA THR A 230 -42.41 -20.07 -10.13
C THR A 230 -41.66 -20.88 -9.07
N ARG A 231 -41.12 -22.04 -9.47
CA ARG A 231 -40.27 -22.85 -8.60
C ARG A 231 -39.05 -22.02 -8.25
N GLU A 232 -38.68 -22.00 -6.97
CA GLU A 232 -37.40 -21.42 -6.59
C GLU A 232 -36.27 -22.10 -7.39
N PRO A 233 -35.26 -21.35 -7.84
CA PRO A 233 -34.18 -21.92 -8.65
C PRO A 233 -33.48 -23.11 -7.98
N PHE A 234 -33.41 -23.10 -6.64
CA PHE A 234 -32.93 -24.23 -5.84
C PHE A 234 -33.77 -25.49 -6.05
N CYS A 235 -35.10 -25.39 -5.94
CA CYS A 235 -35.99 -26.53 -6.17
C CYS A 235 -35.91 -27.05 -7.61
N SER A 236 -35.68 -26.17 -8.59
CA SER A 236 -35.41 -26.59 -9.96
C SER A 236 -34.09 -27.38 -10.07
N TRP A 237 -33.05 -26.93 -9.38
CA TRP A 237 -31.76 -27.64 -9.33
C TRP A 237 -31.89 -29.01 -8.66
N VAL A 238 -32.60 -29.07 -7.54
CA VAL A 238 -32.95 -30.30 -6.82
C VAL A 238 -33.59 -31.28 -7.81
N MET A 239 -34.67 -30.90 -8.49
CA MET A 239 -35.34 -31.81 -9.44
C MET A 239 -34.42 -32.25 -10.59
N GLU A 240 -33.62 -31.35 -11.16
CA GLU A 240 -32.67 -31.68 -12.24
C GLU A 240 -31.63 -32.72 -11.79
N LYS A 241 -31.06 -32.56 -10.60
CA LYS A 241 -29.95 -33.41 -10.11
C LYS A 241 -30.41 -34.67 -9.38
N PHE A 242 -31.62 -34.72 -8.83
CA PHE A 242 -32.18 -35.91 -8.18
C PHE A 242 -32.91 -36.82 -9.14
N SER A 243 -33.66 -36.30 -10.11
CA SER A 243 -34.37 -37.14 -11.09
C SER A 243 -33.41 -37.86 -12.05
N SER A 244 -32.16 -37.39 -12.20
CA SER A 244 -31.17 -37.97 -13.11
C SER A 244 -30.25 -39.03 -12.48
N ARG A 245 -30.32 -39.29 -11.15
CA ARG A 245 -29.50 -40.31 -10.47
C ARG A 245 -30.38 -41.51 -10.09
N VAL A 246 -30.43 -42.47 -11.01
CA VAL A 246 -30.93 -43.83 -10.78
C VAL A 246 -30.22 -44.39 -9.53
N ASN A 247 -30.99 -44.92 -8.58
CA ASN A 247 -30.58 -45.56 -7.30
C ASN A 247 -30.38 -44.63 -6.09
N GLY A 248 -31.47 -44.36 -5.36
CA GLY A 248 -31.49 -44.28 -3.89
C GLY A 248 -30.64 -43.23 -3.17
N ALA A 249 -29.99 -42.28 -3.88
CA ALA A 249 -29.19 -41.24 -3.25
C ALA A 249 -30.07 -40.19 -2.56
N SER A 250 -29.86 -39.96 -1.27
CA SER A 250 -30.60 -38.95 -0.50
C SER A 250 -30.33 -37.54 -1.01
N ALA A 251 -31.29 -36.64 -0.82
CA ALA A 251 -31.18 -35.27 -1.29
C ALA A 251 -29.91 -34.57 -0.75
N TYR A 252 -29.64 -34.82 0.52
CA TYR A 252 -28.43 -34.39 1.21
C TYR A 252 -27.13 -34.84 0.52
N LYS A 253 -27.05 -36.06 -0.02
CA LYS A 253 -25.79 -36.60 -0.58
C LYS A 253 -25.35 -35.87 -1.85
N SER A 254 -26.29 -35.44 -2.69
CA SER A 254 -25.96 -34.65 -3.88
C SER A 254 -25.57 -33.22 -3.52
N ILE A 255 -26.19 -32.64 -2.48
CA ILE A 255 -25.76 -31.35 -1.92
C ILE A 255 -24.33 -31.46 -1.41
N GLU A 256 -24.02 -32.47 -0.59
CA GLU A 256 -22.67 -32.72 -0.08
C GLU A 256 -21.64 -32.88 -1.21
N THR A 257 -21.97 -33.63 -2.26
CA THR A 257 -21.08 -33.83 -3.42
C THR A 257 -20.82 -32.50 -4.16
N THR A 258 -21.86 -31.72 -4.38
CA THR A 258 -21.77 -30.43 -5.09
C THR A 258 -21.00 -29.40 -4.26
N VAL A 259 -21.25 -29.33 -2.96
CA VAL A 259 -20.47 -28.52 -2.03
C VAL A 259 -19.00 -28.95 -2.03
N GLY A 260 -18.73 -30.26 -2.07
CA GLY A 260 -17.37 -30.78 -2.22
C GLY A 260 -16.65 -30.19 -3.44
N THR A 261 -17.31 -30.20 -4.60
CA THR A 261 -16.74 -29.58 -5.82
C THR A 261 -16.52 -28.08 -5.68
N ILE A 262 -17.45 -27.35 -5.06
CA ILE A 262 -17.33 -25.90 -4.83
C ILE A 262 -16.13 -25.59 -3.93
N VAL A 263 -15.95 -26.34 -2.84
CA VAL A 263 -14.82 -26.15 -1.92
C VAL A 263 -13.50 -26.45 -2.62
N SER A 264 -13.43 -27.52 -3.42
CA SER A 264 -12.24 -27.85 -4.21
C SER A 264 -11.90 -26.77 -5.25
N ASP A 265 -12.91 -26.20 -5.92
CA ASP A 265 -12.69 -25.10 -6.88
C ASP A 265 -12.28 -23.78 -6.21
N ALA A 266 -12.66 -23.59 -4.94
CA ALA A 266 -12.31 -22.40 -4.15
C ALA A 266 -10.88 -22.46 -3.56
N GLU A 267 -10.33 -23.67 -3.36
CA GLU A 267 -8.98 -23.89 -2.84
C GLU A 267 -7.87 -23.18 -3.64
N PRO A 268 -7.78 -23.29 -4.99
CA PRO A 268 -6.76 -22.58 -5.76
C PRO A 268 -6.91 -21.05 -5.67
N VAL A 269 -8.13 -20.53 -5.55
CA VAL A 269 -8.39 -19.10 -5.38
C VAL A 269 -7.88 -18.61 -4.02
N ALA A 270 -8.14 -19.38 -2.97
CA ALA A 270 -7.65 -19.10 -1.62
C ALA A 270 -6.11 -19.15 -1.55
N ALA A 271 -5.50 -20.18 -2.18
CA ALA A 271 -4.06 -20.34 -2.23
C ALA A 271 -3.37 -19.20 -3.02
N ALA A 272 -3.95 -18.78 -4.14
CA ALA A 272 -3.43 -17.66 -4.92
C ALA A 272 -3.49 -16.34 -4.14
N ALA A 273 -4.58 -16.08 -3.41
CA ALA A 273 -4.71 -14.91 -2.56
C ALA A 273 -3.70 -14.92 -1.41
N ALA A 274 -3.49 -16.08 -0.77
CA ALA A 274 -2.49 -16.26 0.28
C ALA A 274 -1.09 -15.92 -0.24
N LYS A 275 -0.72 -16.53 -1.38
CA LYS A 275 0.59 -16.33 -2.03
C LYS A 275 0.81 -14.86 -2.42
N LYS A 276 -0.20 -14.21 -2.99
CA LYS A 276 -0.10 -12.80 -3.36
C LYS A 276 0.17 -11.92 -2.13
N ALA A 277 -0.58 -12.13 -1.05
CA ALA A 277 -0.40 -11.35 0.19
C ALA A 277 0.95 -11.62 0.86
N THR A 278 1.45 -12.87 0.87
CA THR A 278 2.79 -13.18 1.38
C THR A 278 3.87 -12.52 0.52
N ASP A 279 3.73 -12.60 -0.80
CA ASP A 279 4.70 -12.03 -1.75
C ASP A 279 4.76 -10.50 -1.62
N GLU A 280 3.62 -9.82 -1.44
CA GLU A 280 3.56 -8.37 -1.22
C GLU A 280 4.29 -7.94 0.07
N VAL A 281 4.15 -8.70 1.17
CA VAL A 281 4.84 -8.41 2.44
C VAL A 281 6.35 -8.62 2.30
N ILE A 282 6.77 -9.70 1.64
CA ILE A 282 8.19 -10.01 1.38
C ILE A 282 8.80 -8.98 0.40
N GLN A 283 8.06 -8.58 -0.63
CA GLN A 283 8.51 -7.57 -1.58
C GLN A 283 8.68 -6.20 -0.89
N ARG A 284 7.78 -5.86 0.03
CA ARG A 284 7.89 -4.61 0.80
C ARG A 284 9.13 -4.61 1.70
N SER A 285 9.43 -5.73 2.38
CA SER A 285 10.61 -5.81 3.25
C SER A 285 11.93 -5.75 2.46
N THR A 286 11.99 -6.42 1.31
CA THR A 286 13.16 -6.37 0.41
C THR A 286 13.35 -4.99 -0.23
N ALA A 287 12.27 -4.30 -0.61
CA ALA A 287 12.34 -2.95 -1.16
C ALA A 287 12.94 -1.94 -0.16
N VAL A 288 12.63 -2.07 1.14
CA VAL A 288 13.23 -1.22 2.19
C VAL A 288 14.75 -1.42 2.26
N VAL A 289 15.22 -2.66 2.20
CA VAL A 289 16.66 -2.98 2.19
C VAL A 289 17.34 -2.41 0.95
N GLN A 290 16.73 -2.59 -0.23
CA GLN A 290 17.26 -2.06 -1.49
C GLN A 290 17.34 -0.53 -1.49
N ALA A 291 16.33 0.16 -0.97
CA ALA A 291 16.34 1.62 -0.87
C ALA A 291 17.47 2.13 0.03
N LYS A 292 17.68 1.50 1.19
CA LYS A 292 18.81 1.82 2.09
C LYS A 292 20.15 1.54 1.42
N TYR A 293 20.29 0.41 0.73
CA TYR A 293 21.49 0.05 -0.02
C TYR A 293 21.82 1.08 -1.12
N ALA A 294 20.83 1.48 -1.92
CA ALA A 294 21.00 2.49 -2.96
C ALA A 294 21.48 3.84 -2.38
N SER A 295 20.95 4.23 -1.22
CA SER A 295 21.41 5.42 -0.48
C SER A 295 22.88 5.30 -0.07
N CYS A 296 23.29 4.16 0.51
CA CYS A 296 24.68 3.92 0.91
C CYS A 296 25.63 3.91 -0.29
N GLN A 297 25.24 3.27 -1.41
CA GLN A 297 26.04 3.24 -2.62
C GLN A 297 26.26 4.65 -3.20
N THR A 298 25.22 5.49 -3.18
CA THR A 298 25.31 6.89 -3.64
C THR A 298 26.29 7.70 -2.78
N ALA A 299 26.27 7.51 -1.46
CA ALA A 299 27.21 8.15 -0.55
C ALA A 299 28.67 7.71 -0.81
N ILE A 300 28.89 6.41 -1.08
CA ILE A 300 30.22 5.87 -1.43
C ILE A 300 30.73 6.50 -2.73
N ILE A 301 29.89 6.56 -3.78
CA ILE A 301 30.26 7.16 -5.07
C ILE A 301 30.62 8.64 -4.90
N ALA A 302 29.82 9.40 -4.15
CA ALA A 302 30.09 10.82 -3.87
C ALA A 302 31.45 11.01 -3.16
N SER A 303 31.78 10.15 -2.20
CA SER A 303 33.08 10.17 -1.51
C SER A 303 34.25 9.89 -2.47
N VAL A 304 34.13 8.89 -3.35
CA VAL A 304 35.16 8.58 -4.35
C VAL A 304 35.37 9.74 -5.32
N VAL A 305 34.28 10.38 -5.79
CA VAL A 305 34.36 11.56 -6.65
C VAL A 305 35.05 12.72 -5.94
N ALA A 306 34.75 12.97 -4.67
CA ALA A 306 35.42 14.01 -3.89
C ALA A 306 36.93 13.76 -3.75
N ILE A 307 37.35 12.52 -3.48
CA ILE A 307 38.77 12.15 -3.42
C ILE A 307 39.46 12.38 -4.77
N LEU A 308 38.82 12.00 -5.89
CA LEU A 308 39.37 12.22 -7.22
C LEU A 308 39.56 13.71 -7.54
N ILE A 309 38.62 14.58 -7.13
CA ILE A 309 38.74 16.04 -7.30
C ILE A 309 39.94 16.57 -6.51
N ILE A 310 40.13 16.16 -5.26
CA ILE A 310 41.25 16.59 -4.42
C ILE A 310 42.58 16.19 -5.06
N VAL A 311 42.71 14.94 -5.52
CA VAL A 311 43.91 14.44 -6.20
C VAL A 311 44.20 15.24 -7.48
N LEU A 312 43.16 15.57 -8.27
CA LEU A 312 43.29 16.34 -9.50
C LEU A 312 43.79 17.76 -9.23
N VAL A 313 43.28 18.44 -8.19
CA VAL A 313 43.76 19.76 -7.75
C VAL A 313 45.22 19.68 -7.31
N MET A 314 45.61 18.67 -6.53
CA MET A 314 47.00 18.47 -6.12
C MET A 314 47.94 18.31 -7.32
N ILE A 315 47.53 17.55 -8.34
CA ILE A 315 48.32 17.36 -9.58
C ILE A 315 48.46 18.69 -10.33
N ILE A 316 47.40 19.49 -10.46
CA ILE A 316 47.47 20.80 -11.13
C ILE A 316 48.44 21.73 -10.40
N ILE A 317 48.31 21.86 -9.07
CA ILE A 317 49.22 22.68 -8.25
C ILE A 317 50.67 22.20 -8.41
N TYR A 318 50.89 20.89 -8.35
CA TYR A 318 52.21 20.29 -8.56
C TYR A 318 52.80 20.62 -9.93
N LEU A 319 52.00 20.50 -11.00
CA LEU A 319 52.44 20.81 -12.37
C LEU A 319 52.79 22.30 -12.52
N VAL A 320 51.99 23.20 -11.94
CA VAL A 320 52.28 24.65 -11.94
C VAL A 320 53.58 24.96 -11.20
N LEU A 321 53.76 24.39 -10.00
CA LEU A 321 54.99 24.56 -9.21
C LEU A 321 56.21 24.01 -9.94
N ARG A 322 56.09 22.82 -10.55
CA ARG A 322 57.16 22.19 -11.34
C ARG A 322 57.52 23.01 -12.57
N TYR A 323 56.52 23.54 -13.28
CA TYR A 323 56.73 24.42 -14.43
C TYR A 323 57.47 25.69 -14.02
N ARG A 324 57.08 26.33 -12.91
CA ARG A 324 57.77 27.51 -12.36
C ARG A 324 59.22 27.22 -11.99
N ARG A 325 59.52 26.07 -11.37
CA ARG A 325 60.90 25.66 -11.06
C ARG A 325 61.74 25.50 -12.32
N LYS A 326 61.22 24.83 -13.36
CA LYS A 326 61.94 24.67 -14.64
C LYS A 326 62.24 26.00 -15.34
N LYS A 327 61.28 26.94 -15.37
CA LYS A 327 61.50 28.26 -15.97
C LYS A 327 62.62 29.05 -15.27
N LYS A 328 62.74 28.89 -13.94
CA LYS A 328 63.81 29.54 -13.15
C LYS A 328 65.21 29.00 -13.49
N MET A 329 65.34 27.74 -13.88
CA MET A 329 66.64 27.14 -14.25
C MET A 329 67.07 27.50 -15.67
N ASN A 330 66.13 27.69 -16.60
CA ASN A 330 66.42 28.10 -17.98
C ASN A 330 66.69 29.61 -18.13
N PHE A 331 66.57 30.39 -17.05
CA PHE A 331 66.88 31.83 -17.03
C PHE A 331 68.34 32.11 -16.62
N TRP A 332 69.04 31.09 -16.11
CA TRP A 332 70.43 31.18 -15.65
C TRP A 332 71.43 30.48 -16.58
N LEU A 333 70.96 30.03 -17.75
CA LEU A 333 71.73 29.40 -18.82
C LEU A 333 71.60 30.27 -20.06
#